data_AF-A0A921ZR01-F1
#
_entry.id   AF-A0A921ZR01-F1
#
_cell.length_a   1.000
_cell.length_b   1.000
_cell.length_c   1.000
_cell.angle_alpha   90.00
_cell.angle_beta   90.00
_cell.angle_gamma   90.00
#
_symmetry.space_group_name_H-M   'P 1'
#
loop_
_entity.id
_entity.type
_entity.pdbx_description
1 polymer ?
#
loop_
_entity_poly.entity_id
_entity_poly.type
_entity_poly.pdbx_seq_one_letter_code
_entity_poly.pdbx_strand_id
1 'polypeptide(L)' 'MYQNCIEKLNGENYDTWKVQVQAVLTKNQVWKYVNGSLPKPDTVIEASAWSDKDDMAKADLIMAMCP' A
#
# COMPACT_ATOMS: atom_id res chain seq x y z
N MET A 1 15.76 14.55 -12.94
CA MET A 1 14.58 13.66 -12.91
C MET A 1 14.41 13.24 -11.46
N TYR A 2 13.40 13.74 -10.75
CA TYR A 2 13.19 13.40 -9.34
C TYR A 2 12.57 12.00 -9.26
N GLN A 3 13.30 11.08 -8.64
CA GLN A 3 12.77 9.76 -8.28
C GLN A 3 11.84 9.97 -7.07
N ASN A 4 10.52 10.02 -7.30
CA ASN A 4 9.52 10.15 -6.22
C ASN A 4 9.31 8.80 -5.51
N CYS A 5 10.38 8.23 -4.93
CA CYS A 5 10.26 7.09 -4.02
C CYS A 5 9.75 7.56 -2.65
N ILE A 6 9.06 6.67 -1.93
CA ILE A 6 8.56 6.93 -0.57
C ILE A 6 9.77 7.03 0.36
N GLU A 7 9.85 8.11 1.13
CA GLU A 7 10.90 8.29 2.13
C GLU A 7 10.82 7.21 3.20
N LYS A 8 11.94 6.86 3.85
CA LYS A 8 11.87 5.92 4.98
C LYS A 8 11.18 6.60 6.16
N LEU A 9 10.25 5.88 6.79
CA LEU A 9 9.56 6.39 7.97
C LEU A 9 10.57 6.65 9.10
N ASN A 10 10.50 7.84 9.69
CA ASN A 10 11.26 8.26 10.85
C ASN A 10 10.35 9.04 11.83
N GLY A 11 10.92 9.54 12.93
CA GLY A 11 10.16 10.24 13.98
C GLY A 11 9.56 11.59 13.57
N GLU A 12 9.97 12.16 12.44
CA GLU A 12 9.62 13.52 12.02
C GLU A 12 8.78 13.56 10.74
N ASN A 13 8.73 12.47 9.96
CA ASN A 13 8.11 12.47 8.64
C ASN A 13 6.83 11.65 8.51
N TYR A 14 6.19 11.24 9.61
CA TYR A 14 5.01 10.37 9.57
C TYR A 14 3.89 10.89 8.64
N ASP A 15 3.55 12.18 8.73
CA ASP A 15 2.48 12.76 7.92
C ASP A 15 2.82 12.75 6.43
N THR A 16 4.04 13.16 6.08
CA THR A 16 4.55 13.12 4.71
C THR A 16 4.60 11.68 4.18
N TRP A 17 5.14 10.75 4.98
CA TRP A 17 5.24 9.33 4.67
C TRP A 17 3.87 8.74 4.36
N LYS A 18 2.89 9.01 5.23
CA LYS A 18 1.51 8.53 5.07
C LYS A 18 0.89 9.02 3.76
N VAL A 19 1.07 10.30 3.41
CA VAL A 19 0.56 10.86 2.14
C VAL A 19 1.23 10.22 0.92
N GLN A 20 2.55 9.99 0.97
CA GLN A 20 3.29 9.33 -0.10
C GLN A 20 2.82 7.87 -0.30
N VAL A 21 2.66 7.11 0.79
CA VAL A 21 2.13 5.74 0.77
C VAL A 21 0.72 5.71 0.17
N GLN A 22 -0.17 6.59 0.64
CA GLN A 22 -1.53 6.66 0.13
C GLN A 22 -1.55 7.01 -1.36
N ALA A 23 -0.71 7.93 -1.83
CA ALA A 23 -0.64 8.32 -3.24
C ALA A 23 -0.23 7.14 -4.14
N VAL A 24 0.81 6.40 -3.76
CA VAL A 24 1.29 5.22 -4.51
C VAL A 24 0.21 4.13 -4.57
N LEU A 25 -0.35 3.76 -3.42
CA LEU A 25 -1.34 2.68 -3.35
C LEU A 25 -2.68 3.06 -3.98
N THR A 26 -3.04 4.34 -3.97
CA THR A 26 -4.23 4.86 -4.68
C THR A 26 -4.02 4.79 -6.19
N LYS A 27 -2.85 5.21 -6.69
CA LYS A 27 -2.48 5.09 -8.11
C LYS A 27 -2.55 3.65 -8.61
N ASN A 28 -2.16 2.70 -7.77
CA ASN A 28 -2.20 1.27 -8.08
C ASN A 28 -3.57 0.61 -7.78
N GLN A 29 -4.57 1.38 -7.33
CA GLN A 29 -5.93 0.91 -7.01
C GLN A 29 -6.00 -0.17 -5.90
N VAL A 30 -4.97 -0.23 -5.06
CA VAL A 30 -4.84 -1.20 -3.96
C VAL A 30 -5.02 -0.57 -2.57
N TRP A 31 -5.19 0.76 -2.48
CA TRP A 31 -5.40 1.46 -1.21
C TRP A 31 -6.57 0.91 -0.38
N LYS A 32 -7.63 0.43 -1.04
CA LYS A 32 -8.82 -0.15 -0.41
C LYS A 32 -8.54 -1.39 0.46
N TYR A 33 -7.47 -2.13 0.16
CA TYR A 33 -7.04 -3.28 0.96
C TYR A 33 -6.33 -2.83 2.25
N VAL A 34 -5.58 -1.72 2.17
CA VAL A 34 -4.78 -1.19 3.28
C VAL A 34 -5.60 -0.35 4.26
N ASN A 35 -6.54 0.46 3.75
CA ASN A 35 -7.36 1.34 4.60
C ASN A 35 -8.58 0.64 5.22
N GLY A 36 -8.79 -0.66 4.92
CA GLY A 36 -9.91 -1.45 5.42
C GLY A 36 -11.26 -1.16 4.76
N SER A 37 -11.32 -0.35 3.69
CA SER A 37 -12.56 -0.12 2.93
C SER A 37 -13.02 -1.37 2.17
N LEU A 38 -12.10 -2.29 1.87
CA LEU A 38 -12.40 -3.61 1.33
C LEU A 38 -11.92 -4.68 2.34
N PRO A 39 -12.76 -5.05 3.33
CA PRO A 39 -12.40 -6.08 4.29
C PRO A 39 -12.25 -7.45 3.61
N LYS A 40 -11.46 -8.33 4.23
CA LYS A 40 -11.30 -9.70 3.76
C LYS A 40 -12.64 -10.45 3.81
N PRO A 41 -13.10 -11.07 2.70
CA PRO A 41 -14.33 -11.86 2.68
C PRO A 41 -14.25 -13.13 3.54
N ASP A 42 -15.41 -13.62 4.00
CA ASP A 42 -15.51 -14.86 4.78
C ASP A 42 -15.44 -16.14 3.93
N THR A 43 -15.74 -16.04 2.63
CA THR A 43 -15.73 -17.21 1.74
C THR A 43 -14.30 -17.56 1.34
N VAL A 44 -13.95 -18.85 1.36
CA VAL A 44 -12.56 -19.31 1.11
C VAL A 44 -12.04 -18.87 -0.27
N ILE A 45 -12.90 -18.92 -1.30
CA ILE A 45 -12.52 -18.58 -2.68
C ILE A 45 -12.23 -17.07 -2.81
N GLU A 46 -13.10 -16.22 -2.29
CA GLU A 46 -12.93 -14.77 -2.38
C GLU A 46 -11.81 -14.29 -1.43
N ALA A 47 -11.65 -14.94 -0.27
CA ALA A 47 -10.57 -14.68 0.68
C ALA A 47 -9.18 -14.95 0.06
N SER A 48 -9.04 -15.97 -0.78
CA SER A 48 -7.80 -16.25 -1.50
C SER A 48 -7.46 -15.11 -2.47
N ALA A 49 -8.40 -14.77 -3.36
CA ALA A 49 -8.18 -13.69 -4.33
C ALA A 49 -7.96 -12.32 -3.68
N TRP A 50 -8.62 -12.07 -2.54
CA TRP A 50 -8.36 -10.89 -1.72
C TRP A 50 -6.94 -10.89 -1.17
N SER A 51 -6.44 -12.03 -0.67
CA SER A 51 -5.10 -12.15 -0.08
C SER A 51 -4.01 -11.91 -1.12
N ASP A 52 -4.19 -12.40 -2.35
CA ASP A 52 -3.26 -12.13 -3.46
C ASP A 52 -3.14 -10.63 -3.76
N LYS A 53 -4.25 -9.89 -3.64
CA LYS A 53 -4.27 -8.44 -3.87
C LYS A 53 -3.73 -7.64 -2.69
N ASP A 54 -3.95 -8.12 -1.46
CA ASP A 54 -3.32 -7.56 -0.25
C ASP A 54 -1.79 -7.72 -0.31
N ASP A 55 -1.30 -8.89 -0.73
CA ASP A 55 0.14 -9.13 -0.89
C ASP A 55 0.75 -8.31 -2.03
N MET A 56 0.00 -8.09 -3.11
CA MET A 56 0.39 -7.13 -4.17
C MET A 56 0.50 -5.70 -3.63
N ALA A 57 -0.42 -5.26 -2.77
CA ALA A 57 -0.35 -3.95 -2.13
C ALA A 57 0.90 -3.79 -1.25
N LYS A 58 1.28 -4.83 -0.50
CA LYS A 58 2.52 -4.86 0.28
C LYS A 58 3.75 -4.78 -0.61
N ALA A 59 3.79 -5.55 -1.68
CA ALA A 59 4.91 -5.54 -2.63
C ALA A 59 5.09 -4.17 -3.28
N ASP A 60 3.99 -3.55 -3.74
CA ASP A 60 3.99 -2.21 -4.33
C ASP A 60 4.55 -1.15 -3.38
N LEU A 61 4.17 -1.22 -2.10
CA LEU A 61 4.72 -0.35 -1.07
C LEU A 61 6.23 -0.53 -0.93
N ILE A 62 6.71 -1.77 -0.77
CA ILE A 62 8.14 -2.08 -0.60
C ILE A 62 8.95 -1.61 -1.80
N MET A 63 8.47 -1.87 -3.03
CA MET A 63 9.14 -1.47 -4.26
C MET A 63 9.21 0.05 -4.45
N ALA A 64 8.26 0.78 -3.87
CA ALA A 64 8.21 2.24 -3.95
C ALA A 64 9.10 2.93 -2.91
N MET A 65 9.63 2.22 -1.90
CA MET A 65 10.51 2.82 -0.88
C MET A 65 11.89 3.14 -1.45
N CYS A 66 12.48 4.25 -1.00
CA CYS A 66 13.86 4.58 -1.34
C CYS A 66 14.85 3.57 -0.70
N PRO A 67 15.98 3.26 -1.37
CA PRO A 67 17.01 2.36 -0.86
C PRO A 67 17.53 2.70 0.54
#